data_AF-A0A1F3IL67-F1
#
_entry.id   AF-A0A1F3IL67-F1
#
_cell.length_a   1.000
_cell.length_b   1.000
_cell.length_c   1.000
_cell.angle_alpha   90.00
_cell.angle_beta   90.00
_cell.angle_gamma   90.00
#
_symmetry.space_group_name_H-M   'P 1'
#
loop_
_entity.id
_entity.type
_entity.pdbx_description
1 polymer ?
#
loop_
_entity_poly.entity_id
_entity_poly.type
_entity_poly.pdbx_seq_one_letter_code
_entity_poly.pdbx_strand_id
1 'polypeptide(L)'
;MSKIQLFIFLLILMTGCRPAADNEPELPDYYFHPHKDSMNLLRYVDYVPRNIEFVFDLDSALKLSQIKDKPILIIFTGVGCKSTRDIDWKVVKTSDSEKLIRDNFIVAFLFVDIKGKLKEPVQIMYEGRPKIISTIGRYNWYLQIERYKSNAQPYYCIVDHNMVDLADPRGYDLDSAGFKDFLIQGLLEFRSNSLKLKSSLK
;
A
#
# COMPACT_ATOMS: atom_id res chain seq x y z
N MET A 1 -32.42 13.29 -9.15
CA MET A 1 -31.68 13.58 -7.91
C MET A 1 -32.63 14.30 -6.97
N SER A 2 -33.01 13.66 -5.86
CA SER A 2 -34.07 14.15 -4.97
C SER A 2 -33.59 15.38 -4.19
N LYS A 3 -34.47 16.40 -4.05
CA LYS A 3 -34.23 17.70 -3.37
C LYS A 3 -33.75 17.57 -1.92
N ILE A 4 -33.82 16.37 -1.33
CA ILE A 4 -33.37 16.05 0.03
C ILE A 4 -31.83 15.98 0.12
N GLN A 5 -31.13 15.59 -0.95
CA GLN A 5 -29.66 15.48 -0.95
C GLN A 5 -28.95 16.83 -1.04
N LEU A 6 -29.63 17.87 -1.57
CA LEU A 6 -29.07 19.21 -1.71
C LEU A 6 -29.15 20.02 -0.40
N PHE A 7 -30.02 19.61 0.54
CA PHE A 7 -30.20 20.32 1.82
C PHE A 7 -29.16 19.92 2.88
N ILE A 8 -28.62 18.69 2.81
CA ILE A 8 -27.58 18.22 3.73
C ILE A 8 -26.22 18.87 3.42
N PHE A 9 -25.95 19.20 2.17
CA PHE A 9 -24.70 19.82 1.76
C PHE A 9 -24.60 21.32 2.11
N LEU A 10 -25.74 22.00 2.28
CA LEU A 10 -25.79 23.44 2.57
C LEU A 10 -25.70 23.77 4.07
N LEU A 11 -26.05 22.82 4.96
CA LEU A 11 -25.94 23.03 6.40
C LEU A 11 -24.49 23.03 6.90
N ILE A 12 -23.59 22.31 6.22
CA ILE A 12 -22.19 22.14 6.64
C ILE A 12 -21.34 23.40 6.39
N LEU A 13 -21.77 24.28 5.48
CA LEU A 13 -21.01 25.48 5.11
C LEU A 13 -21.35 26.74 5.93
N MET A 14 -22.41 26.70 6.75
CA MET A 14 -22.92 27.90 7.46
C MET A 14 -22.67 27.92 8.98
N THR A 15 -22.23 26.81 9.58
CA THR A 15 -21.74 26.79 10.95
C THR A 15 -20.23 26.68 10.94
N GLY A 16 -19.54 27.82 11.11
CA GLY A 16 -18.10 27.91 11.29
C GLY A 16 -17.58 27.28 12.60
N CYS A 17 -18.07 26.09 12.95
CA CYS A 17 -17.56 25.25 14.01
C CYS A 17 -16.71 24.14 13.38
N ARG A 18 -15.40 24.32 13.46
CA ARG A 18 -14.44 23.22 13.32
C ARG A 18 -14.71 22.24 14.48
N PRO A 19 -15.11 20.98 14.24
CA PRO A 19 -15.29 20.05 15.33
C PRO A 19 -13.92 19.79 15.99
N ALA A 20 -13.95 19.76 17.32
CA ALA A 20 -12.82 19.43 18.16
C ALA A 20 -12.32 18.00 17.87
N ALA A 21 -11.05 17.77 18.19
CA ALA A 21 -10.23 16.63 17.82
C ALA A 21 -10.52 15.35 18.63
N ASP A 22 -11.79 15.02 18.84
CA ASP A 22 -12.20 13.98 19.78
C ASP A 22 -13.27 13.01 19.26
N ASN A 23 -13.54 12.99 17.95
CA ASN A 23 -14.34 11.93 17.31
C ASN A 23 -13.83 11.57 15.90
N GLU A 24 -12.53 11.26 15.76
CA GLU A 24 -12.13 10.37 14.67
C GLU A 24 -12.71 8.98 14.96
N PRO A 25 -13.31 8.28 13.98
CA PRO A 25 -13.79 6.92 14.21
C PRO A 25 -12.62 6.09 14.73
N GLU A 26 -12.79 5.48 15.91
CA GLU A 26 -11.83 4.53 16.45
C GLU A 26 -11.58 3.47 15.38
N LEU A 27 -10.39 3.55 14.79
CA LEU A 27 -9.94 2.63 13.76
C LEU A 27 -9.94 1.23 14.40
N PRO A 28 -10.64 0.23 13.82
CA PRO A 28 -10.75 -1.11 14.42
C PRO A 28 -9.38 -1.65 14.78
N ASP A 29 -9.27 -2.46 15.85
CA ASP A 29 -8.04 -2.96 16.50
C ASP A 29 -7.06 -3.78 15.61
N TYR A 30 -7.25 -3.71 14.28
CA TYR A 30 -6.50 -4.35 13.20
C TYR A 30 -5.41 -3.46 12.57
N TYR A 31 -5.22 -2.22 13.00
CA TYR A 31 -4.16 -1.35 12.45
C TYR A 31 -2.76 -1.67 12.96
N PHE A 32 -2.67 -2.48 14.01
CA PHE A 32 -1.40 -2.95 14.54
C PHE A 32 -1.71 -4.11 15.47
N HIS A 33 -1.54 -5.35 15.02
CA HIS A 33 -1.06 -6.35 15.98
C HIS A 33 0.46 -6.26 15.92
N PRO A 34 1.11 -5.57 16.89
CA PRO A 34 2.51 -5.80 17.10
C PRO A 34 2.62 -7.27 17.52
N HIS A 35 2.83 -8.16 16.55
CA HIS A 35 3.75 -9.24 16.84
C HIS A 35 5.01 -8.54 17.36
N LYS A 36 5.70 -9.10 18.34
CA LYS A 36 6.91 -8.50 18.94
C LYS A 36 7.94 -8.02 17.88
N ASP A 37 7.81 -8.54 16.66
CA ASP A 37 8.56 -8.18 15.46
C ASP A 37 8.12 -6.88 14.76
N SER A 38 6.86 -6.43 14.80
CA SER A 38 6.38 -5.22 14.08
C SER A 38 6.89 -3.92 14.70
N MET A 39 7.06 -3.87 16.04
CA MET A 39 7.78 -2.77 16.71
C MET A 39 9.23 -2.66 16.25
N ASN A 40 9.81 -3.75 15.75
CA ASN A 40 11.15 -3.79 15.21
C ASN A 40 11.21 -3.45 13.71
N LEU A 41 10.07 -3.32 13.02
CA LEU A 41 10.01 -2.96 11.60
C LEU A 41 9.99 -1.45 11.36
N LEU A 42 9.43 -0.68 12.29
CA LEU A 42 9.40 0.78 12.21
C LEU A 42 10.79 1.39 12.04
N ARG A 43 11.83 0.80 12.66
CA ARG A 43 13.22 1.26 12.51
C ARG A 43 13.77 1.11 11.09
N TYR A 44 13.12 0.33 10.23
CA TYR A 44 13.51 0.11 8.85
C TYR A 44 12.72 0.97 7.86
N VAL A 45 11.78 1.78 8.36
CA VAL A 45 10.99 2.74 7.60
C VAL A 45 10.96 4.12 8.28
N ASP A 46 11.91 4.39 9.17
CA ASP A 46 12.01 5.64 9.94
C ASP A 46 12.25 6.88 9.04
N TYR A 47 12.72 6.64 7.82
CA TYR A 47 12.91 7.63 6.78
C TYR A 47 11.61 8.08 6.09
N VAL A 48 10.51 7.33 6.26
CA VAL A 48 9.19 7.65 5.70
C VAL A 48 8.62 8.88 6.43
N PRO A 49 8.23 9.94 5.72
CA PRO A 49 7.55 11.10 6.28
C PRO A 49 6.36 10.68 7.15
N ARG A 50 6.27 11.28 8.34
CA ARG A 50 5.25 10.95 9.36
C ARG A 50 3.80 11.11 8.89
N ASN A 51 3.58 11.78 7.77
CA ASN A 51 2.26 12.03 7.18
C ASN A 51 1.89 11.02 6.09
N ILE A 52 2.74 10.06 5.73
CA ILE A 52 2.39 8.97 4.82
C ILE A 52 1.80 7.82 5.64
N GLU A 53 0.61 7.38 5.26
CA GLU A 53 -0.03 6.21 5.84
C GLU A 53 0.54 4.93 5.23
N PHE A 54 1.07 4.05 6.07
CA PHE A 54 1.63 2.78 5.65
C PHE A 54 1.29 1.63 6.60
N VAL A 55 1.33 0.41 6.07
CA VAL A 55 1.16 -0.85 6.80
C VAL A 55 2.25 -1.85 6.40
N PHE A 56 2.37 -2.95 7.16
CA PHE A 56 3.39 -3.98 6.95
C PHE A 56 2.85 -5.32 6.44
N ASP A 57 1.56 -5.40 6.17
CA ASP A 57 0.89 -6.59 5.68
C ASP A 57 -0.16 -6.25 4.62
N LEU A 58 -0.38 -7.20 3.71
CA LEU A 58 -1.24 -7.00 2.55
C LEU A 58 -2.73 -6.97 2.92
N ASP A 59 -3.15 -7.74 3.92
CA ASP A 59 -4.55 -7.83 4.32
C ASP A 59 -5.03 -6.50 4.90
N SER A 60 -4.22 -5.88 5.75
CA SER A 60 -4.46 -4.53 6.25
C SER A 60 -4.51 -3.55 5.08
N ALA A 61 -3.54 -3.59 4.16
CA ALA A 61 -3.49 -2.69 3.02
C ALA A 61 -4.78 -2.75 2.16
N LEU A 62 -5.26 -3.96 1.86
CA LEU A 62 -6.50 -4.19 1.10
C LEU A 62 -7.73 -3.66 1.83
N LYS A 63 -7.84 -3.87 3.14
CA LYS A 63 -8.93 -3.30 3.94
C LYS A 63 -8.92 -1.78 3.91
N LEU A 64 -7.75 -1.17 4.10
CA LEU A 64 -7.60 0.30 4.07
C LEU A 64 -7.90 0.88 2.69
N SER A 65 -7.40 0.23 1.65
CA SER A 65 -7.64 0.55 0.25
C SER A 65 -9.14 0.68 -0.01
N GLN A 66 -9.91 -0.32 0.40
CA GLN A 66 -11.37 -0.36 0.25
C GLN A 66 -12.09 0.71 1.08
N ILE A 67 -11.69 0.90 2.34
CA ILE A 67 -12.31 1.90 3.23
C ILE A 67 -12.08 3.33 2.72
N LYS A 68 -10.87 3.61 2.23
CA LYS A 68 -10.45 4.96 1.83
C LYS A 68 -10.60 5.24 0.34
N ASP A 69 -11.01 4.25 -0.44
CA ASP A 69 -11.08 4.28 -1.91
C ASP A 69 -9.79 4.79 -2.56
N LYS A 70 -8.66 4.22 -2.15
CA LYS A 70 -7.32 4.56 -2.66
C LYS A 70 -6.63 3.31 -3.19
N PRO A 71 -5.83 3.37 -4.26
CA PRO A 71 -4.98 2.25 -4.66
C PRO A 71 -3.87 1.99 -3.64
N ILE A 72 -3.28 0.80 -3.72
CA ILE A 72 -2.19 0.38 -2.85
C ILE A 72 -0.87 0.52 -3.60
N LEU A 73 0.09 1.22 -3.02
CA LEU A 73 1.49 1.17 -3.42
C LEU A 73 2.20 0.09 -2.59
N ILE A 74 2.45 -1.06 -3.19
CA ILE A 74 3.19 -2.16 -2.58
C ILE A 74 4.68 -1.97 -2.84
N ILE A 75 5.48 -2.09 -1.78
CA ILE A 75 6.93 -2.02 -1.81
C ILE A 75 7.48 -3.32 -1.23
N PHE A 76 7.93 -4.24 -2.10
CA PHE A 76 8.68 -5.42 -1.65
C PHE A 76 10.10 -4.98 -1.29
N THR A 77 10.47 -5.22 -0.03
CA THR A 77 11.70 -4.73 0.57
C THR A 77 12.32 -5.79 1.49
N GLY A 78 13.53 -5.55 2.00
CA GLY A 78 14.20 -6.47 2.92
C GLY A 78 15.07 -5.74 3.95
N VAL A 79 15.06 -6.24 5.18
CA VAL A 79 15.88 -5.73 6.29
C VAL A 79 17.39 -5.80 5.98
N GLY A 80 17.82 -6.91 5.39
CA GLY A 80 19.23 -7.17 5.05
C GLY A 80 19.71 -6.43 3.80
N CYS A 81 18.80 -5.78 3.06
CA CYS A 81 19.13 -5.17 1.79
C CYS A 81 19.81 -3.81 1.99
N LYS A 82 21.15 -3.77 1.88
CA LYS A 82 21.93 -2.53 1.97
C LYS A 82 21.55 -1.52 0.88
N SER A 83 21.27 -1.98 -0.34
CA SER A 83 20.84 -1.13 -1.46
C SER A 83 19.49 -0.47 -1.21
N THR A 84 18.59 -1.09 -0.45
CA THR A 84 17.27 -0.51 -0.17
C THR A 84 17.35 0.67 0.81
N ARG A 85 18.28 0.66 1.77
CA ARG A 85 18.46 1.78 2.73
C ARG A 85 19.06 3.04 2.11
N ASP A 86 19.93 2.92 1.12
CA ASP A 86 20.60 4.06 0.50
C ASP A 86 19.80 4.67 -0.67
N ILE A 87 18.82 3.95 -1.21
CA ILE A 87 18.10 4.33 -2.43
C ILE A 87 16.60 4.62 -2.25
N ASP A 88 15.90 3.99 -1.29
CA ASP A 88 14.42 4.08 -1.20
C ASP A 88 13.87 5.49 -1.02
N TRP A 89 14.69 6.49 -0.71
CA TRP A 89 14.19 7.84 -0.56
C TRP A 89 14.85 8.91 -1.43
N LYS A 90 15.81 8.60 -2.34
CA LYS A 90 16.28 9.64 -3.29
C LYS A 90 15.29 9.84 -4.43
N VAL A 91 14.73 8.76 -4.95
CA VAL A 91 13.70 8.76 -6.00
C VAL A 91 12.33 9.13 -5.41
N VAL A 92 12.08 8.69 -4.16
CA VAL A 92 10.82 8.94 -3.43
C VAL A 92 10.79 10.30 -2.69
N LYS A 93 11.92 10.93 -2.27
CA LYS A 93 11.99 12.29 -1.58
C LYS A 93 11.95 13.41 -2.61
N THR A 94 11.64 13.16 -3.87
CA THR A 94 11.21 14.30 -4.68
C THR A 94 9.90 14.81 -4.08
N SER A 95 9.80 16.13 -3.88
CA SER A 95 8.61 16.76 -3.27
C SER A 95 7.30 16.35 -3.95
N ASP A 96 7.39 16.03 -5.25
CA ASP A 96 6.25 15.68 -6.09
C ASP A 96 5.77 14.24 -5.83
N SER A 97 6.68 13.26 -5.83
CA SER A 97 6.32 11.86 -5.56
C SER A 97 5.84 11.67 -4.13
N GLU A 98 6.48 12.33 -3.15
CA GLU A 98 6.04 12.30 -1.76
C GLU A 98 4.60 12.79 -1.61
N LYS A 99 4.26 13.92 -2.25
CA LYS A 99 2.91 14.47 -2.24
C LYS A 99 1.90 13.51 -2.88
N LEU A 100 2.24 12.94 -4.04
CA LEU A 100 1.37 11.97 -4.71
C LEU A 100 1.09 10.76 -3.83
N ILE A 101 2.12 10.17 -3.24
CA ILE A 101 2.02 9.01 -2.34
C ILE A 101 1.13 9.35 -1.15
N ARG A 102 1.48 10.41 -0.41
CA ARG A 102 0.75 10.84 0.78
C ARG A 102 -0.74 11.04 0.53
N ASP A 103 -1.05 11.76 -0.53
CA ASP A 103 -2.41 12.21 -0.75
C ASP A 103 -3.28 11.09 -1.35
N ASN A 104 -2.70 10.16 -2.12
CA ASN A 104 -3.48 9.26 -2.98
C ASN A 104 -3.29 7.75 -2.76
N PHE A 105 -2.33 7.29 -1.97
CA PHE A 105 -2.04 5.85 -1.84
C PHE A 105 -2.17 5.36 -0.40
N ILE A 106 -2.47 4.07 -0.25
CA ILE A 106 -2.12 3.30 0.93
C ILE A 106 -0.78 2.63 0.65
N VAL A 107 0.22 2.81 1.50
CA VAL A 107 1.54 2.20 1.29
C VAL A 107 1.62 0.87 2.05
N ALA A 108 2.10 -0.19 1.39
CA ALA A 108 2.32 -1.49 2.01
C ALA A 108 3.79 -1.91 1.86
N PHE A 109 4.52 -1.94 2.97
CA PHE A 109 5.89 -2.44 3.00
C PHE A 109 5.90 -3.94 3.25
N LEU A 110 6.15 -4.72 2.21
CA LEU A 110 6.20 -6.17 2.28
C LEU A 110 7.65 -6.63 2.42
N PHE A 111 8.08 -6.80 3.66
CA PHE A 111 9.41 -7.33 3.96
C PHE A 111 9.51 -8.81 3.58
N VAL A 112 10.52 -9.17 2.79
CA VAL A 112 10.71 -10.53 2.23
C VAL A 112 11.62 -11.43 3.07
N ASP A 113 12.33 -10.87 4.05
CA ASP A 113 13.35 -11.57 4.85
C ASP A 113 13.03 -11.61 6.36
N ILE A 114 11.85 -11.16 6.75
CA ILE A 114 11.42 -11.15 8.15
C ILE A 114 11.00 -12.55 8.61
N LYS A 115 11.40 -12.91 9.83
CA LYS A 115 11.18 -14.23 10.44
C LYS A 115 9.89 -14.32 11.27
N GLY A 116 9.06 -13.27 11.28
CA GLY A 116 7.76 -13.28 11.95
C GLY A 116 6.90 -14.43 11.44
N LYS A 117 6.16 -15.08 12.34
CA LYS A 117 5.33 -16.24 12.00
C LYS A 117 4.03 -15.79 11.33
N LEU A 118 3.58 -16.54 10.33
CA LEU A 118 2.20 -16.45 9.86
C LEU A 118 1.25 -16.97 10.95
N LYS A 119 0.03 -16.42 11.00
CA LYS A 119 -1.04 -16.93 11.86
C LYS A 119 -1.33 -18.41 11.55
N GLU A 120 -1.36 -18.72 10.26
CA GLU A 120 -1.59 -20.07 9.74
C GLU A 120 -0.54 -20.35 8.65
N PRO A 121 0.22 -21.46 8.75
CA PRO A 121 1.12 -21.87 7.67
C PRO A 121 0.34 -22.17 6.39
N VAL A 122 0.91 -21.77 5.25
CA VAL A 122 0.30 -21.97 3.93
C VAL A 122 1.12 -23.02 3.17
N GLN A 123 0.43 -24.02 2.62
CA GLN A 123 1.04 -24.95 1.66
C GLN A 123 0.96 -24.35 0.26
N ILE A 124 2.11 -24.23 -0.39
CA ILE A 124 2.23 -23.74 -1.77
C ILE A 124 2.86 -24.81 -2.66
N MET A 125 2.65 -24.68 -3.97
CA MET A 125 3.43 -25.40 -4.96
C MET A 125 4.56 -24.51 -5.45
N TYR A 126 5.80 -24.95 -5.27
CA TYR A 126 6.98 -24.22 -5.72
C TYR A 126 7.90 -25.17 -6.47
N GLU A 127 8.18 -24.88 -7.75
CA GLU A 127 8.98 -25.74 -8.63
C GLU A 127 8.45 -27.19 -8.68
N GLY A 128 7.12 -27.34 -8.72
CA GLY A 128 6.46 -28.64 -8.81
C GLY A 128 6.47 -29.47 -7.51
N ARG A 129 6.92 -28.90 -6.38
CA ARG A 129 6.92 -29.59 -5.07
C ARG A 129 6.08 -28.83 -4.04
N PRO A 130 5.33 -29.54 -3.18
CA PRO A 130 4.64 -28.90 -2.06
C PRO A 130 5.67 -28.37 -1.06
N LYS A 131 5.53 -27.12 -0.65
CA LYS A 131 6.32 -26.49 0.41
C LYS A 131 5.38 -25.81 1.41
N ILE A 132 5.70 -25.94 2.69
CA ILE A 132 5.00 -25.22 3.75
C ILE A 132 5.73 -23.90 4.01
N ILE A 133 5.01 -22.79 3.91
CA ILE A 133 5.47 -21.47 4.31
C ILE A 133 4.87 -21.15 5.67
N SER A 134 5.72 -20.81 6.64
CA SER A 134 5.30 -20.49 8.01
C SER A 134 5.73 -19.10 8.48
N THR A 135 6.46 -18.34 7.65
CA THR A 135 6.94 -16.98 7.98
C THR A 135 6.41 -15.95 7.00
N ILE A 136 6.18 -14.74 7.51
CA ILE A 136 5.67 -13.59 6.75
C ILE A 136 6.63 -13.23 5.61
N GLY A 137 7.94 -13.17 5.89
CA GLY A 137 8.93 -12.84 4.87
C GLY A 137 8.95 -13.83 3.72
N ARG A 138 8.88 -15.13 4.04
CA ARG A 138 8.87 -16.19 3.02
C ARG A 138 7.58 -16.16 2.19
N TYR A 139 6.45 -15.79 2.79
CA TYR A 139 5.19 -15.58 2.08
C TYR A 139 5.28 -14.38 1.13
N ASN A 140 5.77 -13.23 1.59
CA ASN A 140 5.95 -12.03 0.75
C ASN A 140 6.92 -12.29 -0.41
N TRP A 141 8.04 -12.99 -0.15
CA TRP A 141 8.98 -13.41 -1.18
C TRP A 141 8.33 -14.32 -2.23
N TYR A 142 7.52 -15.28 -1.78
CA TYR A 142 6.79 -16.17 -2.68
C TYR A 142 5.77 -15.39 -3.52
N LEU A 143 5.00 -14.50 -2.90
CA LEU A 143 4.04 -13.64 -3.58
C LEU A 143 4.72 -12.82 -4.69
N GLN A 144 5.89 -12.24 -4.41
CA GLN A 144 6.65 -11.47 -5.39
C GLN A 144 7.06 -12.34 -6.59
N ILE A 145 7.63 -13.52 -6.34
CA ILE A 145 8.08 -14.43 -7.40
C ILE A 145 6.91 -14.96 -8.19
N GLU A 146 5.84 -15.39 -7.52
CA GLU A 146 4.71 -16.00 -8.21
C GLU A 146 4.06 -15.00 -9.17
N ARG A 147 3.86 -13.78 -8.69
CA ARG A 147 3.16 -12.75 -9.45
C ARG A 147 4.02 -12.05 -10.48
N TYR A 148 5.26 -11.70 -10.13
CA TYR A 148 6.11 -10.83 -10.94
C TYR A 148 7.34 -11.51 -11.51
N LYS A 149 7.54 -12.80 -11.23
CA LYS A 149 8.71 -13.58 -11.66
C LYS A 149 10.04 -12.88 -11.31
N SER A 150 10.05 -12.17 -10.19
CA SER A 150 11.16 -11.37 -9.70
C SER A 150 11.39 -11.62 -8.21
N ASN A 151 12.65 -11.61 -7.81
CA ASN A 151 13.09 -11.68 -6.42
C ASN A 151 14.05 -10.53 -6.07
N ALA A 152 14.12 -9.50 -6.90
CA ALA A 152 14.93 -8.31 -6.66
C ALA A 152 14.20 -7.34 -5.72
N GLN A 153 14.92 -6.65 -4.85
CA GLN A 153 14.37 -5.58 -4.01
C GLN A 153 15.25 -4.31 -4.12
N PRO A 154 14.67 -3.10 -4.03
CA PRO A 154 13.22 -2.82 -3.93
C PRO A 154 12.44 -3.20 -5.20
N TYR A 155 11.14 -3.47 -5.04
CA TYR A 155 10.22 -3.73 -6.14
C TYR A 155 8.85 -3.10 -5.84
N TYR A 156 8.40 -2.24 -6.75
CA TYR A 156 7.25 -1.35 -6.59
C TYR A 156 6.09 -1.81 -7.47
N CYS A 157 4.91 -1.94 -6.89
CA CYS A 157 3.69 -2.33 -7.61
C CYS A 157 2.55 -1.40 -7.18
N ILE A 158 1.69 -1.01 -8.12
CA ILE A 158 0.45 -0.31 -7.81
C ILE A 158 -0.72 -1.23 -8.13
N VAL A 159 -1.57 -1.50 -7.15
CA VAL A 159 -2.71 -2.41 -7.30
C VAL A 159 -4.01 -1.78 -6.82
N ASP A 160 -5.12 -2.28 -7.35
CA ASP A 160 -6.46 -1.95 -6.89
C ASP A 160 -6.92 -2.79 -5.67
N HIS A 161 -8.18 -2.61 -5.28
CA HIS A 161 -8.84 -3.31 -4.18
C HIS A 161 -8.88 -4.84 -4.33
N ASN A 162 -8.66 -5.35 -5.55
CA ASN A 162 -8.74 -6.75 -5.93
C ASN A 162 -7.39 -7.35 -6.32
N MET A 163 -6.28 -6.66 -6.00
CA MET A 163 -4.95 -7.07 -6.44
C MET A 163 -4.85 -7.16 -7.97
N VAL A 164 -5.42 -6.23 -8.73
CA VAL A 164 -5.15 -6.05 -10.16
C VAL A 164 -4.08 -4.99 -10.32
N ASP A 165 -3.06 -5.24 -11.13
CA ASP A 165 -1.99 -4.27 -11.40
C ASP A 165 -2.53 -3.10 -12.22
N LEU A 166 -2.19 -1.88 -11.80
CA LEU A 166 -2.65 -0.63 -12.39
C LEU A 166 -1.57 0.09 -13.21
N ALA A 167 -0.33 -0.39 -13.11
CA ALA A 167 0.82 0.06 -13.88
C ALA A 167 1.86 -1.06 -13.93
N ASP A 168 2.75 -1.02 -14.92
CA ASP A 168 3.84 -1.99 -15.03
C ASP A 168 4.73 -1.91 -13.76
N PRO A 169 4.94 -3.02 -13.03
CA PRO A 169 5.74 -3.03 -11.83
C PRO A 169 7.19 -2.62 -12.10
N ARG A 170 7.80 -1.91 -11.15
CA ARG A 170 9.15 -1.37 -11.29
C ARG A 170 10.11 -2.03 -10.32
N GLY A 171 11.27 -2.42 -10.84
CA GLY A 171 12.40 -2.80 -10.01
C GLY A 171 13.17 -1.58 -9.51
N TYR A 172 14.40 -1.83 -9.08
CA TYR A 172 15.33 -0.79 -8.71
C TYR A 172 15.73 0.08 -9.93
N ASP A 173 15.49 1.39 -9.84
CA ASP A 173 16.04 2.39 -10.76
C ASP A 173 16.21 3.75 -10.04
N LEU A 174 16.97 4.67 -10.65
CA LEU A 174 17.22 6.03 -10.12
C LEU A 174 16.43 7.12 -10.88
N ASP A 175 15.47 6.73 -11.72
CA ASP A 175 14.73 7.64 -12.57
C ASP A 175 13.54 8.25 -11.83
N SER A 176 13.77 9.43 -11.25
CA SER A 176 12.74 10.16 -10.49
C SER A 176 11.53 10.58 -11.33
N ALA A 177 11.74 10.88 -12.61
CA ALA A 177 10.65 11.26 -13.51
C ALA A 177 9.81 10.02 -13.85
N GLY A 178 10.46 8.92 -14.23
CA GLY A 178 9.77 7.65 -14.49
C GLY A 178 9.02 7.12 -13.27
N PHE A 179 9.56 7.26 -12.06
CA PHE A 179 8.83 6.87 -10.85
C PHE A 179 7.57 7.72 -10.62
N LYS A 180 7.64 9.03 -10.85
CA LYS A 180 6.47 9.92 -10.79
C LYS A 180 5.43 9.53 -11.84
N ASP A 181 5.85 9.24 -13.07
CA ASP A 181 4.95 8.82 -14.14
C ASP A 181 4.26 7.49 -13.81
N PHE A 182 4.98 6.54 -13.20
CA PHE A 182 4.42 5.29 -12.67
C PHE A 182 3.31 5.54 -11.64
N LEU A 183 3.53 6.44 -10.68
CA LEU A 183 2.49 6.83 -9.71
C LEU A 183 1.27 7.43 -10.42
N ILE A 184 1.48 8.33 -11.38
CA ILE A 184 0.41 8.98 -12.12
C ILE A 184 -0.40 7.96 -12.95
N GLN A 185 0.27 7.05 -13.64
CA GLN A 185 -0.37 5.99 -14.43
C GLN A 185 -1.27 5.11 -13.56
N GLY A 186 -0.76 4.65 -12.41
CA GLY A 186 -1.55 3.85 -11.48
C GLY A 186 -2.80 4.59 -10.97
N LEU A 187 -2.69 5.89 -10.70
CA LEU A 187 -3.85 6.71 -10.30
C LEU A 187 -4.87 6.90 -11.42
N LEU A 188 -4.42 7.08 -12.66
CA LEU A 188 -5.29 7.22 -13.82
C LEU A 188 -6.06 5.92 -14.07
N GLU A 189 -5.39 4.77 -14.03
CA GLU A 189 -6.01 3.48 -14.26
C GLU A 189 -7.00 3.13 -13.13
N PHE A 190 -6.65 3.40 -11.88
CA PHE A 190 -7.57 3.21 -10.74
C PHE A 190 -8.88 4.00 -10.92
N ARG A 191 -8.78 5.28 -11.30
CA ARG A 191 -9.94 6.14 -11.55
C ARG A 191 -10.76 5.68 -12.75
N SER A 192 -10.09 5.26 -13.82
CA SER A 192 -10.73 4.70 -15.04
C SER A 192 -11.58 3.49 -14.70
N ASN A 193 -11.04 2.55 -13.93
CA ASN A 193 -11.75 1.33 -13.54
C ASN A 193 -12.93 1.62 -12.60
N SER A 194 -12.80 2.58 -11.69
CA SER A 194 -13.92 3.06 -10.86
C SER A 194 -15.06 3.64 -11.71
N LEU A 195 -14.75 4.37 -12.79
CA LEU A 195 -15.75 4.92 -13.71
C LEU A 195 -16.45 3.82 -14.54
N LYS A 196 -15.70 2.84 -15.05
CA LYS A 196 -16.24 1.70 -15.81
C LYS A 196 -17.20 0.85 -14.98
N LEU A 197 -16.89 0.61 -13.69
CA LEU A 197 -17.82 -0.08 -12.79
C LEU A 197 -19.13 0.71 -12.60
N LYS A 198 -19.03 2.03 -12.37
CA LYS A 198 -20.21 2.88 -12.19
C LYS A 198 -21.08 2.98 -13.44
N SER A 199 -20.50 2.89 -14.64
CA SER A 199 -21.28 2.86 -15.89
C SER A 199 -21.93 1.50 -16.15
N SER A 200 -21.32 0.40 -15.71
CA SER A 200 -21.83 -0.97 -15.95
C SER A 200 -22.98 -1.35 -15.01
N LEU A 201 -23.18 -0.59 -13.93
CA LEU A 201 -24.25 -0.77 -12.94
C LEU A 201 -25.49 0.10 -13.22
N LYS A 202 -25.51 0.85 -14.34
CA LYS A 202 -26.67 1.63 -14.82
C LYS A 202 -27.33 0.92 -15.99
#